data_AF-A0A7C5GAN2-F1
#
_entry.id   AF-A0A7C5GAN2-F1
#
_cell.length_a   1.000
_cell.length_b   1.000
_cell.length_c   1.000
_cell.angle_alpha   90.00
_cell.angle_beta   90.00
_cell.angle_gamma   90.00
#
_symmetry.space_group_name_H-M   'P 1'
#
loop_
_entity.id
_entity.type
_entity.pdbx_description
1 polymer ?
#
loop_
_entity_poly.entity_id
_entity_poly.type
_entity_poly.pdbx_seq_one_letter_code
_entity_poly.pdbx_strand_id
1 'polypeptide(L)'
;MGKMTETQSAERARLAKTENEAAWLDLIEDVAEDMGWFEPLGPKHSALFTEGKGTLLVTFEQMNAIRACEERVPTASRMSGRDGWASLCLMAHART
;
A
#
# COMPACT_ATOMS: atom_id res chain seq x y z
N MET A 1 -12.60 15.42 7.76
CA MET A 1 -12.75 14.31 6.80
C MET A 1 -11.87 14.63 5.61
N GLY A 2 -10.63 14.12 5.58
CA GLY A 2 -9.77 14.28 4.41
C GLY A 2 -10.37 13.46 3.28
N LYS A 3 -10.80 14.09 2.19
CA LYS A 3 -11.26 13.32 1.03
C LYS A 3 -10.03 12.68 0.39
N MET A 4 -10.11 11.38 0.09
CA MET A 4 -9.17 10.75 -0.83
C MET A 4 -9.19 11.55 -2.14
N THR A 5 -8.01 11.77 -2.71
CA THR A 5 -7.91 12.45 -4.00
C THR A 5 -8.44 11.55 -5.12
N GLU A 6 -8.77 12.16 -6.26
CA GLU A 6 -9.23 11.42 -7.45
C GLU A 6 -8.17 10.43 -7.93
N THR A 7 -6.90 10.83 -7.92
CA THR A 7 -5.74 9.97 -8.21
C THR A 7 -5.66 8.77 -7.27
N GLN A 8 -5.76 8.98 -5.96
CA GLN A 8 -5.73 7.89 -4.97
C GLN A 8 -6.88 6.89 -5.17
N SER A 9 -8.04 7.37 -5.60
CA SER A 9 -9.21 6.53 -5.86
C SER A 9 -9.04 5.69 -7.13
N ALA A 10 -8.48 6.28 -8.19
CA ALA A 10 -8.20 5.60 -9.45
C ALA A 10 -7.15 4.49 -9.27
N GLU A 11 -6.06 4.78 -8.55
CA GLU A 11 -4.98 3.82 -8.34
C GLU A 11 -5.41 2.63 -7.48
N ARG A 12 -6.24 2.86 -6.44
CA ARG A 12 -6.86 1.77 -5.69
C ARG A 12 -7.74 0.88 -6.56
N ALA A 13 -8.50 1.48 -7.47
CA ALA A 13 -9.33 0.71 -8.40
C ALA A 13 -8.49 -0.10 -9.41
N ARG A 14 -7.29 0.38 -9.79
CA ARG A 14 -6.32 -0.39 -10.58
C ARG A 14 -5.79 -1.58 -9.78
N LEU A 15 -5.32 -1.35 -8.55
CA LEU A 15 -4.79 -2.39 -7.65
C LEU A 15 -5.81 -3.51 -7.40
N ALA A 16 -7.08 -3.17 -7.14
CA ALA A 16 -8.14 -4.13 -6.86
C ALA A 16 -8.40 -5.13 -8.01
N LYS A 17 -8.07 -4.76 -9.25
CA LYS A 17 -8.28 -5.56 -10.47
C LYS A 17 -7.10 -6.45 -10.84
N THR A 18 -5.96 -6.34 -10.17
CA THR A 18 -4.74 -7.06 -10.56
C THR A 18 -4.70 -8.47 -10.02
N GLU A 19 -4.87 -9.47 -10.89
CA GLU A 19 -5.13 -10.87 -10.48
C GLU A 19 -3.91 -11.63 -9.98
N ASN A 20 -2.72 -11.44 -10.55
CA ASN A 20 -1.52 -12.20 -10.19
C ASN A 20 -0.58 -11.43 -9.24
N GLU A 21 0.31 -12.15 -8.58
CA GLU A 21 1.17 -11.60 -7.52
C GLU A 21 2.24 -10.65 -8.05
N ALA A 22 2.98 -11.08 -9.07
CA ALA A 22 4.05 -10.29 -9.66
C ALA A 22 3.51 -8.97 -10.22
N ALA A 23 2.42 -9.01 -10.99
CA ALA A 23 1.78 -7.82 -11.53
C ALA A 23 1.23 -6.89 -10.43
N TRP A 24 0.80 -7.45 -9.29
CA TRP A 24 0.37 -6.61 -8.17
C TRP A 24 1.56 -5.92 -7.51
N LEU A 25 2.70 -6.61 -7.39
CA LEU A 25 3.92 -6.04 -6.85
C LEU A 25 4.46 -4.92 -7.74
N ASP A 26 4.52 -5.17 -9.06
CA ASP A 26 4.93 -4.16 -10.05
C ASP A 26 3.99 -2.94 -10.02
N LEU A 27 2.67 -3.18 -9.92
CA LEU A 27 1.70 -2.10 -9.87
C LEU A 27 1.74 -1.32 -8.56
N ILE A 28 1.94 -1.96 -7.40
CA ILE A 28 2.00 -1.21 -6.14
C ILE A 28 3.27 -0.37 -6.03
N GLU A 29 4.35 -0.78 -6.70
CA GLU A 29 5.55 0.03 -6.88
C GLU A 29 5.26 1.27 -7.74
N ASP A 30 4.64 1.10 -8.92
CA ASP A 30 4.17 2.20 -9.80
C ASP A 30 3.26 3.19 -9.05
N VAL A 31 2.25 2.67 -8.36
CA VAL A 31 1.29 3.45 -7.57
C VAL A 31 1.95 4.21 -6.42
N ALA A 32 3.04 3.68 -5.86
CA ALA A 32 3.74 4.32 -4.77
C ALA A 32 4.45 5.61 -5.21
N GLU A 33 4.91 5.70 -6.47
CA GLU A 33 5.57 6.90 -7.00
C GLU A 33 4.67 8.14 -6.92
N ASP A 34 3.37 7.96 -7.12
CA ASP A 34 2.38 9.05 -7.06
C ASP A 34 1.95 9.42 -5.62
N MET A 35 2.17 8.54 -4.65
CA MET A 35 1.60 8.67 -3.30
C MET A 35 2.64 8.71 -2.17
N GLY A 36 3.90 8.43 -2.48
CA GLY A 36 4.98 8.28 -1.50
C GLY A 36 6.17 7.55 -2.13
N TRP A 37 6.51 6.38 -1.60
CA TRP A 37 7.59 5.55 -2.15
C TRP A 37 7.42 4.08 -1.79
N PHE A 38 8.03 3.23 -2.60
CA PHE A 38 8.18 1.80 -2.38
C PHE A 38 9.67 1.45 -2.39
N GLU A 39 10.11 0.65 -1.42
CA GLU A 39 11.52 0.27 -1.31
C GLU A 39 11.68 -1.21 -0.93
N PRO A 40 12.44 -2.01 -1.70
CA PRO A 40 12.82 -3.36 -1.29
C PRO A 40 13.73 -3.34 -0.06
N LEU A 41 13.41 -4.14 0.96
CA LEU A 41 14.22 -4.31 2.18
C LEU A 41 15.02 -5.62 2.17
N GLY A 42 15.29 -6.13 0.97
CA GLY A 42 15.90 -7.42 0.72
C GLY A 42 14.99 -8.38 -0.06
N PRO A 43 15.38 -9.65 -0.22
CA PRO A 43 14.73 -10.56 -1.18
C PRO A 43 13.29 -10.99 -0.83
N LYS A 44 12.84 -10.75 0.40
CA LYS A 44 11.55 -11.24 0.92
C LYS A 44 10.69 -10.14 1.56
N HIS A 45 11.14 -8.89 1.53
CA HIS A 45 10.46 -7.80 2.22
C HIS A 45 10.50 -6.51 1.40
N SER A 46 9.48 -5.70 1.54
CA SER A 46 9.46 -4.32 1.04
C SER A 46 8.79 -3.38 2.03
N ALA A 47 9.05 -2.10 1.88
CA ALA A 47 8.38 -1.01 2.55
C ALA A 47 7.53 -0.24 1.55
N LEU A 48 6.28 0.06 1.93
CA LEU A 48 5.42 0.99 1.21
C LEU A 48 5.10 2.16 2.13
N PHE A 49 5.49 3.36 1.70
CA PHE A 49 5.15 4.60 2.38
C PHE A 49 4.12 5.40 1.59
N THR A 50 3.18 6.00 2.30
CA THR A 50 2.22 6.96 1.75
C THR A 50 2.33 8.26 2.54
N GLU A 51 2.43 9.37 1.81
CA GLU A 51 2.51 10.70 2.39
C GLU A 51 1.25 11.07 3.16
N GLY A 52 1.44 11.86 4.21
CA GLY A 52 0.37 12.40 5.03
C GLY A 52 0.94 13.26 6.15
N LYS A 53 0.07 13.75 7.04
CA LYS A 53 0.45 14.68 8.10
C LYS A 53 -0.09 14.27 9.47
N GLY A 54 0.56 14.75 10.52
CA GLY A 54 0.16 14.48 11.90
C GLY A 54 0.73 13.16 12.41
N THR A 55 0.00 12.07 12.19
CA THR A 55 0.34 10.74 12.72
C THR A 55 0.96 9.85 11.65
N LEU A 56 1.90 8.98 12.03
CA LEU A 56 2.40 7.88 11.20
C LEU A 56 1.81 6.55 11.68
N LEU A 57 1.03 5.90 10.84
CA LEU A 57 0.57 4.52 11.05
C LEU A 57 1.62 3.55 10.52
N VAL A 58 2.07 2.61 11.36
CA VAL A 58 3.01 1.56 10.94
C VAL A 58 2.35 0.20 11.05
N THR A 59 2.39 -0.59 9.97
CA THR A 59 1.90 -1.97 9.95
C THR A 59 2.95 -2.94 9.44
N PHE A 60 2.84 -4.20 9.88
CA PHE A 60 3.64 -5.33 9.40
C PHE A 60 2.67 -6.35 8.84
N GLU A 61 2.72 -6.56 7.53
CA GLU A 61 1.68 -7.31 6.82
C GLU A 61 2.29 -8.37 5.90
N GLN A 62 1.55 -9.45 5.68
CA GLN A 62 1.90 -10.44 4.66
C GLN A 62 1.26 -10.01 3.33
N MET A 63 2.01 -10.06 2.23
CA MET A 63 1.53 -9.66 0.91
C MET A 63 0.26 -10.44 0.51
N ASN A 64 0.20 -11.73 0.81
CA ASN A 64 -0.98 -12.56 0.54
C ASN A 64 -2.24 -12.08 1.30
N ALA A 65 -2.09 -11.58 2.52
CA ALA A 65 -3.18 -11.07 3.32
C ALA A 65 -3.68 -9.72 2.78
N ILE A 66 -2.76 -8.86 2.31
CA ILE A 66 -3.10 -7.62 1.64
C ILE A 66 -3.89 -7.90 0.36
N ARG A 67 -3.39 -8.81 -0.49
CA ARG A 67 -4.02 -9.16 -1.77
C ARG A 67 -5.36 -9.90 -1.62
N ALA A 68 -5.61 -10.53 -0.47
CA ALA A 68 -6.89 -11.18 -0.17
C ALA A 68 -8.00 -10.17 0.20
N CYS A 69 -7.65 -8.92 0.50
CA CYS A 69 -8.62 -7.86 0.75
C CYS A 69 -9.18 -7.29 -0.57
N GLU A 70 -10.45 -6.83 -0.57
CA GLU A 70 -11.13 -6.29 -1.77
C GLU A 70 -10.34 -5.17 -2.46
N GLU A 71 -9.87 -4.18 -1.70
CA GLU A 71 -9.10 -3.05 -2.23
C GLU A 71 -7.64 -3.40 -2.55
N ARG A 72 -7.14 -4.57 -2.11
CA ARG A 72 -5.75 -5.02 -2.27
C ARG A 72 -4.69 -3.97 -1.90
N VAL A 73 -4.92 -3.23 -0.81
CA VAL A 73 -4.00 -2.25 -0.22
C VAL A 73 -3.72 -2.56 1.24
N PRO A 74 -2.57 -2.10 1.79
CA PRO A 74 -2.26 -2.27 3.21
C PRO A 74 -3.33 -1.69 4.13
N THR A 75 -3.42 -2.28 5.32
CA THR A 75 -4.34 -1.85 6.36
C THR A 75 -4.06 -0.41 6.78
N ALA A 76 -2.79 -0.04 6.93
CA ALA A 76 -2.39 1.32 7.26
C ALA A 76 -2.91 2.34 6.24
N SER A 77 -2.84 2.04 4.94
CA SER A 77 -3.32 2.91 3.86
C SER A 77 -4.84 3.10 3.87
N ARG A 78 -5.61 2.08 4.27
CA ARG A 78 -7.08 2.22 4.44
C ARG A 78 -7.45 3.11 5.63
N MET A 79 -6.72 2.98 6.73
CA MET A 79 -6.97 3.74 7.95
C MET A 79 -6.52 5.20 7.80
N SER A 80 -5.32 5.41 7.26
CA SER A 80 -4.71 6.73 7.09
C SER A 80 -5.48 7.63 6.12
N GLY A 81 -6.08 7.06 5.07
CA GLY A 81 -6.83 7.80 4.06
C GLY A 81 -8.04 8.57 4.60
N ARG A 82 -8.62 8.17 5.74
CA ARG A 82 -9.76 8.89 6.36
C ARG A 82 -9.35 10.18 7.06
N ASP A 83 -8.18 10.14 7.69
CA ASP A 83 -7.67 11.20 8.57
C ASP A 83 -6.50 12.00 7.96
N GLY A 84 -6.01 11.60 6.79
CA GLY A 84 -4.90 12.26 6.08
C GLY A 84 -3.53 12.00 6.71
N TRP A 85 -3.40 10.90 7.45
CA TRP A 85 -2.16 10.51 8.13
C TRP A 85 -1.15 9.90 7.18
N ALA A 86 0.14 9.94 7.55
CA ALA A 86 1.15 9.18 6.84
C ALA A 86 1.01 7.69 7.20
N SER A 87 1.41 6.80 6.30
CA SER A 87 1.48 5.37 6.61
C SER A 87 2.74 4.71 6.08
N LEU A 88 3.28 3.76 6.85
CA LEU A 88 4.37 2.87 6.47
C LEU A 88 3.95 1.42 6.67
N CYS A 89 3.84 0.66 5.60
CA CYS A 89 3.60 -0.78 5.64
C CYS A 89 4.91 -1.52 5.35
N LEU A 90 5.33 -2.38 6.27
CA LEU A 90 6.41 -3.34 6.05
C LEU A 90 5.80 -4.68 5.64
N MET A 91 6.09 -5.10 4.43
CA MET A 91 5.42 -6.21 3.76
C MET A 91 6.35 -7.40 3.59
N ALA A 92 5.93 -8.57 4.02
CA ALA A 92 6.61 -9.83 3.76
C ALA A 92 6.02 -10.51 2.51
N HIS A 93 6.88 -10.96 1.60
CA HIS A 93 6.49 -11.59 0.33
C HIS A 93 6.43 -13.12 0.44
N ALA A 94 7.12 -13.69 1.42
CA ALA A 94 7.16 -15.13 1.66
C ALA A 94 7.32 -15.41 3.17
N ARG A 95 6.99 -16.63 3.60
CA ARG A 95 7.39 -17.09 4.94
C ARG A 95 8.91 -17.11 5.02
N THR A 96 9.44 -16.50 6.08
CA THR A 96 10.87 -16.54 6.41
C THR A 96 11.25 -17.89 6.97
#